data_AF-A0A7D5QMP1-F1
#
_entry.id   AF-A0A7D5QMP1-F1
#
_cell.length_a   1.000
_cell.length_b   1.000
_cell.length_c   1.000
_cell.angle_alpha   90.00
_cell.angle_beta   90.00
_cell.angle_gamma   90.00
#
_symmetry.space_group_name_H-M   'P 1'
#
loop_
_entity.id
_entity.type
_entity.pdbx_description
1 polymer ?
#
loop_
_entity_poly.entity_id
_entity_poly.type
_entity_poly.pdbx_seq_one_letter_code
_entity_poly.pdbx_strand_id
1 'polypeptide(L)'
;MRRRTFQAAVGAGLLSLPGCLSAAGGDGRPDGDGTDTPDGDGTPDDDGTGTPGEPGDRRYEECPREVIPYDQFPEEVRAEIDAALDGRYESDRVFLREAMDVDGSYVSVEETYYDPTLAVEGDREVLELRPVEPKALPNPRPVSVEQTRDGKRTVTVELVADDGTVLIDESRDLWPGGEVEFGRTHRVGTHELRITVTDGGRVEDEVTDPVRIGESHFDVLAVVEPDDVSLTGTVADLGYCRFDAENDG
;
A
#
# COMPACT_ATOMS: atom_id res chain seq x y z
N MET A 1 15.81 -49.28 18.06
CA MET A 1 16.90 -48.34 17.74
C MET A 1 16.51 -46.97 18.28
N ARG A 2 17.45 -46.28 18.94
CA ARG A 2 17.21 -45.07 19.76
C ARG A 2 16.91 -43.86 18.88
N ARG A 3 15.81 -43.15 19.17
CA ARG A 3 15.52 -41.80 18.66
C ARG A 3 16.55 -40.82 19.21
N ARG A 4 17.16 -40.01 18.34
CA ARG A 4 17.95 -38.83 18.72
C ARG A 4 17.22 -37.59 18.24
N THR A 5 16.68 -36.85 19.18
CA THR A 5 16.14 -35.50 19.02
C THR A 5 17.31 -34.53 19.13
N PHE A 6 17.55 -33.71 18.10
CA PHE A 6 18.43 -32.55 18.19
C PHE A 6 17.55 -31.30 18.19
N GLN A 7 17.51 -30.60 19.32
CA GLN A 7 17.04 -29.23 19.40
C GLN A 7 18.22 -28.32 19.04
N ALA A 8 18.06 -27.51 18.00
CA ALA A 8 18.96 -26.40 17.71
C ALA A 8 18.29 -25.11 18.20
N ALA A 9 18.90 -24.49 19.20
CA ALA A 9 18.58 -23.14 19.63
C ALA A 9 19.27 -22.16 18.67
N VAL A 10 18.51 -21.27 18.04
CA VAL A 10 19.07 -20.14 17.28
C VAL A 10 18.94 -18.90 18.15
N GLY A 11 20.08 -18.42 18.62
CA GLY A 11 20.20 -17.18 19.37
C GLY A 11 20.04 -15.98 18.45
N ALA A 12 19.24 -15.00 18.88
CA ALA A 12 19.11 -13.71 18.23
C ALA A 12 20.40 -12.90 18.44
N GLY A 13 21.11 -12.61 17.34
CA GLY A 13 22.21 -11.65 17.30
C GLY A 13 21.67 -10.24 17.09
N LEU A 14 21.97 -9.33 18.03
CA LEU A 14 21.74 -7.90 17.93
C LEU A 14 22.67 -7.31 16.85
N LEU A 15 22.11 -6.71 15.80
CA LEU A 15 22.84 -5.86 14.87
C LEU A 15 22.72 -4.40 15.34
N SER A 16 23.85 -3.87 15.81
CA SER A 16 24.05 -2.45 16.12
C SER A 16 24.27 -1.66 14.83
N LEU A 17 23.39 -0.70 14.53
CA LEU A 17 23.61 0.30 13.48
C LEU A 17 24.41 1.50 14.06
N PRO A 18 25.53 1.92 13.45
CA PRO A 18 26.14 3.20 13.73
C PRO A 18 25.39 4.33 13.02
N GLY A 19 24.96 5.33 13.79
CA GLY A 19 24.25 6.51 13.32
C GLY A 19 25.14 7.49 12.55
N CYS A 20 24.54 8.08 11.51
CA CYS A 20 24.96 9.34 10.91
C CYS A 20 24.48 10.51 11.78
N LEU A 21 25.35 11.50 12.02
CA LEU A 21 24.95 12.81 12.52
C LEU A 21 25.65 13.90 11.71
N SER A 22 24.85 14.94 11.46
CA SER A 22 24.88 15.87 10.35
C SER A 22 25.90 17.01 10.44
N ALA A 23 26.01 17.68 9.29
CA ALA A 23 26.77 18.88 9.00
C ALA A 23 26.43 20.11 9.86
N ALA A 24 27.45 20.93 10.09
CA ALA A 24 27.41 22.40 10.20
C ALA A 24 28.81 22.89 9.78
N GLY A 25 29.00 23.71 8.75
CA GLY A 25 28.21 24.86 8.32
C GLY A 25 28.84 26.11 8.92
N GLY A 26 29.88 26.64 8.28
CA GLY A 26 30.57 27.84 8.76
C GLY A 26 31.55 28.37 7.73
N ASP A 27 31.02 29.06 6.71
CA ASP A 27 31.83 29.87 5.79
C ASP A 27 31.21 31.27 5.65
N GLY A 28 32.12 32.25 5.58
CA GLY A 28 31.87 33.65 5.84
C GLY A 28 31.14 34.42 4.74
N ARG A 29 30.55 35.54 5.16
CA ARG A 29 30.42 36.78 4.38
C ARG A 29 31.60 37.70 4.79
N PRO A 30 32.04 38.73 4.02
CA PRO A 30 31.16 39.66 3.29
C PRO A 30 31.70 40.26 1.96
N ASP A 31 30.79 40.53 1.01
CA ASP A 31 30.92 41.56 -0.04
C ASP A 31 29.53 42.23 -0.15
N GLY A 32 29.33 43.55 -0.08
CA GLY A 32 29.73 44.61 -1.02
C GLY A 32 28.55 44.88 -1.99
N ASP A 33 27.64 45.83 -1.75
CA ASP A 33 27.60 47.23 -2.25
C ASP A 33 26.47 47.44 -3.30
N GLY A 34 25.87 48.65 -3.33
CA GLY A 34 24.95 49.18 -4.37
C GLY A 34 23.44 48.89 -4.20
N THR A 35 22.52 49.79 -3.80
CA THR A 35 22.00 51.08 -4.36
C THR A 35 20.57 50.94 -4.93
N ASP A 36 19.75 51.94 -4.56
CA ASP A 36 18.59 52.53 -5.26
C ASP A 36 17.20 51.85 -5.29
N THR A 37 16.26 52.48 -4.55
CA THR A 37 14.80 52.51 -4.80
C THR A 37 14.52 53.35 -6.06
N PRO A 38 13.43 53.09 -6.84
CA PRO A 38 12.13 53.69 -6.51
C PRO A 38 10.86 52.92 -6.96
N ASP A 39 9.76 53.22 -6.25
CA ASP A 39 8.34 53.32 -6.63
C ASP A 39 7.72 52.41 -7.71
N GLY A 40 6.64 51.72 -7.33
CA GLY A 40 5.68 51.10 -8.24
C GLY A 40 4.34 50.84 -7.55
N ASP A 41 3.38 51.75 -7.71
CA ASP A 41 1.95 51.55 -7.43
C ASP A 41 1.41 50.35 -8.23
N GLY A 42 0.65 49.47 -7.56
CA GLY A 42 -0.07 48.36 -8.17
C GLY A 42 -1.22 47.89 -7.28
N THR A 43 -2.43 48.08 -7.79
CA THR A 43 -3.79 47.83 -7.27
C THR A 43 -3.99 46.46 -6.59
N PRO A 44 -4.87 46.34 -5.57
CA PRO A 44 -5.39 45.06 -5.12
C PRO A 44 -6.60 44.67 -5.99
N ASP A 45 -6.38 43.80 -6.97
CA ASP A 45 -7.48 43.14 -7.69
C ASP A 45 -7.50 41.67 -7.30
N ASP A 46 -8.45 41.42 -6.40
CA ASP A 46 -9.21 40.19 -6.21
C ASP A 46 -9.65 39.64 -7.58
N ASP A 47 -9.08 38.52 -8.01
CA ASP A 47 -9.64 37.75 -9.12
C ASP A 47 -9.49 36.26 -8.84
N GLY A 48 -10.63 35.68 -8.47
CA GLY A 48 -10.81 34.28 -8.19
C GLY A 48 -10.33 33.39 -9.34
N THR A 49 -9.35 32.57 -9.02
CA THR A 49 -9.16 31.26 -9.67
C THR A 49 -9.09 30.25 -8.54
N GLY A 50 -10.26 29.65 -8.25
CA GLY A 50 -10.43 28.62 -7.23
C GLY A 50 -9.41 27.50 -7.44
N THR A 51 -8.38 27.52 -6.62
CA THR A 51 -7.33 26.52 -6.55
C THR A 51 -7.88 25.32 -5.77
N PRO A 52 -7.56 24.06 -6.13
CA PRO A 52 -7.97 22.90 -5.35
C PRO A 52 -7.52 23.08 -3.89
N GLY A 53 -8.49 23.05 -2.97
CA GLY A 53 -8.40 23.13 -1.50
C GLY A 53 -7.08 23.62 -0.91
N GLU A 54 -7.09 24.81 -0.31
CA GLU A 54 -6.00 25.26 0.54
C GLU A 54 -5.70 24.20 1.63
N PRO A 55 -4.43 23.81 1.83
CA PRO A 55 -4.03 22.79 2.80
C PRO A 55 -4.20 23.20 4.28
N GLY A 56 -5.00 24.24 4.57
CA GLY A 56 -5.19 24.81 5.90
C GLY A 56 -6.53 24.48 6.59
N ASP A 57 -7.48 23.85 5.91
CA ASP A 57 -8.83 23.61 6.46
C ASP A 57 -9.12 22.15 6.83
N ARG A 58 -8.17 21.22 6.62
CA ARG A 58 -8.40 19.80 6.95
C ARG A 58 -8.39 19.59 8.46
N ARG A 59 -9.41 18.92 8.98
CA ARG A 59 -9.53 18.61 10.41
C ARG A 59 -8.72 17.38 10.81
N TYR A 60 -8.43 16.50 9.86
CA TYR A 60 -7.79 15.22 10.10
C TYR A 60 -6.57 15.05 9.19
N GLU A 61 -5.53 14.41 9.72
CA GLU A 61 -4.47 13.84 8.90
C GLU A 61 -5.03 12.64 8.12
N GLU A 62 -4.71 12.58 6.83
CA GLU A 62 -5.15 11.52 5.94
C GLU A 62 -4.45 10.21 6.30
N CYS A 63 -5.22 9.14 6.54
CA CYS A 63 -4.62 7.86 6.87
C CYS A 63 -4.01 7.20 5.62
N PRO A 64 -2.73 6.79 5.65
CA PRO A 64 -2.04 6.20 4.48
C PRO A 64 -2.42 4.72 4.24
N ARG A 65 -3.50 4.24 4.87
CA ARG A 65 -3.91 2.84 4.86
C ARG A 65 -4.90 2.58 3.73
N GLU A 66 -4.67 1.53 2.97
CA GLU A 66 -5.57 1.09 1.90
C GLU A 66 -6.87 0.49 2.45
N VAL A 67 -6.84 -0.04 3.68
CA VAL A 67 -8.01 -0.57 4.36
C VAL A 67 -8.02 -0.03 5.79
N ILE A 68 -9.00 0.81 6.09
CA ILE A 68 -9.13 1.44 7.40
C ILE A 68 -10.26 0.76 8.19
N PRO A 69 -9.95 0.13 9.33
CA PRO A 69 -10.98 -0.42 10.22
C PRO A 69 -11.86 0.69 10.79
N TYR A 70 -13.18 0.46 10.82
CA TYR A 70 -14.18 1.39 11.35
C TYR A 70 -13.81 1.96 12.73
N ASP A 71 -13.28 1.12 13.61
CA ASP A 71 -12.90 1.46 14.98
C ASP A 71 -11.72 2.43 15.09
N GLN A 72 -10.94 2.61 14.02
CA GLN A 72 -9.85 3.57 14.00
C GLN A 72 -10.33 5.00 13.71
N PHE A 73 -11.50 5.17 13.07
CA PHE A 73 -11.99 6.49 12.71
C PHE A 73 -12.44 7.32 13.93
N PRO A 74 -12.31 8.66 13.87
CA PRO A 74 -12.90 9.57 14.84
C PRO A 74 -14.42 9.41 14.96
N GLU A 75 -14.99 9.78 16.12
CA GLU A 75 -16.44 9.66 16.37
C GLU A 75 -17.29 10.34 15.29
N GLU A 76 -16.89 11.53 14.83
CA GLU A 76 -17.63 12.26 13.80
C GLU A 76 -17.64 11.54 12.46
N VAL A 77 -16.47 11.03 12.03
CA VAL A 77 -16.35 10.26 10.78
C VAL A 77 -17.11 8.94 10.89
N ARG A 78 -17.09 8.29 12.06
CA ARG A 78 -17.90 7.09 12.32
C ARG A 78 -19.39 7.36 12.20
N ALA A 79 -19.88 8.51 12.67
CA ALA A 79 -21.28 8.88 12.52
C ALA A 79 -21.68 9.08 11.04
N GLU A 80 -20.79 9.61 10.21
CA GLU A 80 -21.02 9.70 8.76
C GLU A 80 -21.05 8.31 8.10
N ILE A 81 -20.12 7.43 8.48
CA ILE A 81 -20.09 6.04 8.01
C ILE A 81 -21.39 5.32 8.39
N ASP A 82 -21.83 5.41 9.65
CA ASP A 82 -23.05 4.77 10.13
C ASP A 82 -24.28 5.27 9.34
N ALA A 83 -24.39 6.58 9.13
CA ALA A 83 -25.48 7.16 8.35
C ALA A 83 -25.44 6.74 6.86
N ALA A 84 -24.25 6.60 6.27
CA ALA A 84 -24.09 6.13 4.91
C ALA A 84 -24.38 4.62 4.78
N LEU A 85 -24.08 3.80 5.79
CA LEU A 85 -24.44 2.38 5.84
C LEU A 85 -25.97 2.18 5.91
N ASP A 86 -26.68 3.09 6.59
CA ASP A 86 -28.15 3.11 6.60
C ASP A 86 -28.76 3.55 5.25
N GLY A 87 -27.93 4.04 4.33
CA GLY A 87 -28.26 4.16 2.91
C GLY A 87 -27.50 5.25 2.18
N ARG A 88 -27.57 6.49 2.69
CA ARG A 88 -26.96 7.67 2.06
C ARG A 88 -26.83 8.79 3.08
N TYR A 89 -25.64 9.36 3.18
CA TYR A 89 -25.38 10.52 4.03
C TYR A 89 -25.23 11.78 3.15
N GLU A 90 -25.83 12.89 3.57
CA GLU A 90 -25.78 14.17 2.88
C GLU A 90 -25.45 15.28 3.86
N SER A 91 -24.46 16.10 3.53
CA SER A 91 -24.01 17.22 4.37
C SER A 91 -23.40 18.32 3.50
N ASP A 92 -23.29 19.53 4.05
CA ASP A 92 -22.54 20.62 3.40
C ASP A 92 -21.03 20.29 3.32
N ARG A 93 -20.57 19.39 4.19
CA ARG A 93 -19.18 18.90 4.26
C ARG A 93 -19.16 17.47 4.83
N VAL A 94 -18.45 16.57 4.16
CA VAL A 94 -18.19 15.19 4.62
C VAL A 94 -16.76 15.08 5.13
N PHE A 95 -16.60 14.70 6.40
CA PHE A 95 -15.30 14.58 7.06
C PHE A 95 -14.51 13.33 6.64
N LEU A 96 -15.18 12.28 6.16
CA LEU A 96 -14.51 11.06 5.68
C LEU A 96 -13.43 11.37 4.62
N ARG A 97 -13.69 12.32 3.72
CA ARG A 97 -12.76 12.74 2.65
C ARG A 97 -11.46 13.37 3.15
N GLU A 98 -11.44 13.79 4.42
CA GLU A 98 -10.27 14.37 5.07
C GLU A 98 -9.48 13.31 5.85
N ALA A 99 -10.18 12.29 6.34
CA ALA A 99 -9.58 11.21 7.10
C ALA A 99 -8.96 10.12 6.20
N MET A 100 -9.42 9.97 4.96
CA MET A 100 -8.89 8.94 4.06
C MET A 100 -8.91 9.39 2.60
N ASP A 101 -8.04 8.78 1.80
CA ASP A 101 -8.18 8.80 0.35
C ASP A 101 -9.38 7.94 -0.06
N VAL A 102 -10.51 8.58 -0.34
CA VAL A 102 -11.77 7.90 -0.71
C VAL A 102 -11.69 7.16 -2.05
N ASP A 103 -10.82 7.58 -2.96
CA ASP A 103 -10.64 6.92 -4.26
C ASP A 103 -9.64 5.76 -4.17
N GLY A 104 -8.73 5.82 -3.19
CA GLY A 104 -7.61 4.90 -3.02
C GLY A 104 -7.66 4.01 -1.78
N SER A 105 -8.78 4.00 -1.02
CA SER A 105 -8.88 3.25 0.25
C SER A 105 -10.28 2.72 0.53
N TYR A 106 -10.38 1.64 1.30
CA TYR A 106 -11.63 1.01 1.73
C TYR A 106 -11.90 1.18 3.22
N VAL A 107 -13.18 1.19 3.59
CA VAL A 107 -13.65 1.11 4.98
C VAL A 107 -13.97 -0.34 5.32
N SER A 108 -13.48 -0.83 6.46
CA SER A 108 -13.77 -2.19 6.96
C SER A 108 -14.67 -2.15 8.19
N VAL A 109 -15.88 -2.71 8.09
CA VAL A 109 -16.88 -2.79 9.16
C VAL A 109 -17.25 -4.25 9.34
N GLU A 110 -17.03 -4.82 10.52
CA GLU A 110 -17.36 -6.21 10.85
C GLU A 110 -16.91 -7.22 9.76
N GLU A 111 -15.67 -7.09 9.29
CA GLU A 111 -15.05 -7.91 8.22
C GLU A 111 -15.63 -7.74 6.80
N THR A 112 -16.55 -6.81 6.61
CA THR A 112 -17.09 -6.40 5.31
C THR A 112 -16.37 -5.14 4.82
N TYR A 113 -16.04 -5.11 3.53
CA TYR A 113 -15.32 -4.02 2.90
C TYR A 113 -16.30 -3.14 2.13
N TYR A 114 -16.15 -1.82 2.29
CA TYR A 114 -16.98 -0.82 1.64
C TYR A 114 -16.13 0.15 0.84
N ASP A 115 -16.55 0.37 -0.40
CA ASP A 115 -16.04 1.40 -1.32
C ASP A 115 -16.78 2.72 -1.06
N PRO A 116 -16.11 3.75 -0.51
CA PRO A 116 -16.70 5.05 -0.28
C PRO A 116 -16.77 5.85 -1.59
N THR A 117 -17.98 6.18 -2.02
CA THR A 117 -18.19 7.08 -3.15
C THR A 117 -18.67 8.44 -2.64
N LEU A 118 -17.97 9.51 -3.02
CA LEU A 118 -18.39 10.88 -2.79
C LEU A 118 -18.86 11.54 -4.08
N ALA A 119 -19.99 12.23 -4.00
CA ALA A 119 -20.52 13.05 -5.07
C ALA A 119 -20.95 14.42 -4.55
N VAL A 120 -20.92 15.44 -5.41
CA VAL A 120 -21.50 16.75 -5.10
C VAL A 120 -22.85 16.86 -5.82
N GLU A 121 -23.92 17.01 -5.05
CA GLU A 121 -25.28 17.19 -5.54
C GLU A 121 -25.83 18.54 -5.09
N GLY A 122 -25.79 19.52 -5.99
CA GLY A 122 -26.21 20.89 -5.66
C GLY A 122 -25.19 21.59 -4.77
N ASP A 123 -25.61 21.97 -3.57
CA ASP A 123 -24.79 22.60 -2.53
C ASP A 123 -24.32 21.60 -1.46
N ARG A 124 -24.58 20.29 -1.64
CA ARG A 124 -24.25 19.24 -0.68
C ARG A 124 -23.29 18.21 -1.23
N GLU A 125 -22.48 17.68 -0.32
CA GLU A 125 -21.71 16.47 -0.51
C GLU A 125 -22.54 15.26 -0.07
N VAL A 126 -22.46 14.20 -0.87
CA VAL A 126 -23.21 12.96 -0.71
C VAL A 126 -22.21 11.82 -0.56
N LEU A 127 -22.32 11.06 0.52
CA LEU A 127 -21.54 9.85 0.79
C LEU A 127 -22.42 8.62 0.65
N GLU A 128 -21.97 7.69 -0.18
CA GLU A 128 -22.51 6.34 -0.33
C GLU A 128 -21.41 5.32 0.01
N LEU A 129 -21.77 4.25 0.73
CA LEU A 129 -20.89 3.12 1.00
C LEU A 129 -21.41 1.89 0.29
N ARG A 130 -20.63 1.37 -0.66
CA ARG A 130 -21.01 0.18 -1.44
C ARG A 130 -20.26 -1.04 -0.94
N PRO A 131 -20.95 -2.11 -0.50
CA PRO A 131 -20.27 -3.34 -0.13
C PRO A 131 -19.60 -3.94 -1.38
N VAL A 132 -18.35 -4.37 -1.23
CA VAL A 132 -17.59 -4.99 -2.32
C VAL A 132 -17.24 -6.45 -2.01
N GLU A 133 -17.52 -7.31 -2.99
CA GLU A 133 -17.03 -8.70 -3.07
C GLU A 133 -16.32 -8.86 -4.44
N PRO A 134 -15.08 -9.37 -4.52
CA PRO A 134 -14.22 -9.82 -3.44
C PRO A 134 -13.53 -8.66 -2.72
N LYS A 135 -12.89 -8.99 -1.60
CA LYS A 135 -11.99 -8.12 -0.84
C LYS A 135 -10.85 -7.66 -1.75
N ALA A 136 -11.02 -6.60 -2.52
CA ALA A 136 -10.01 -6.07 -3.41
C ALA A 136 -9.15 -5.04 -2.65
N LEU A 137 -7.87 -4.95 -2.96
CA LEU A 137 -7.04 -3.79 -2.62
C LEU A 137 -7.18 -2.75 -3.74
N PRO A 138 -7.08 -1.47 -3.40
CA PRO A 138 -7.02 -0.41 -4.39
C PRO A 138 -5.76 -0.56 -5.26
N ASN A 139 -4.62 -0.92 -4.66
CA ASN A 139 -3.40 -1.22 -5.41
C ASN A 139 -3.19 -2.73 -5.61
N PRO A 140 -2.99 -3.20 -6.85
CA PRO A 140 -2.81 -4.62 -7.10
C PRO A 140 -1.38 -5.06 -6.77
N ARG A 141 -1.25 -6.27 -6.26
CA ARG A 141 0.04 -6.86 -5.86
C ARG A 141 0.54 -7.84 -6.93
N PRO A 142 1.81 -7.71 -7.37
CA PRO A 142 2.44 -8.68 -8.27
C PRO A 142 2.96 -9.90 -7.51
N VAL A 143 3.32 -10.95 -8.25
CA VAL A 143 4.24 -11.97 -7.76
C VAL A 143 5.60 -11.69 -8.37
N SER A 144 6.58 -11.36 -7.54
CA SER A 144 7.96 -11.14 -7.97
C SER A 144 8.71 -12.46 -8.03
N VAL A 145 9.52 -12.64 -9.07
CA VAL A 145 10.38 -13.81 -9.21
C VAL A 145 11.82 -13.34 -9.42
N GLU A 146 12.72 -13.81 -8.58
CA GLU A 146 14.16 -13.69 -8.80
C GLU A 146 14.72 -15.05 -9.22
N GLN A 147 15.40 -15.09 -10.37
CA GLN A 147 16.05 -16.29 -10.86
C GLN A 147 17.57 -16.13 -10.71
N THR A 148 18.20 -17.06 -9.98
CA THR A 148 19.64 -17.00 -9.68
C THR A 148 20.41 -18.23 -10.21
N ARG A 149 19.70 -19.29 -10.62
CA ARG A 149 20.30 -20.49 -11.24
C ARG A 149 21.00 -20.13 -12.56
N ASP A 150 22.11 -20.81 -12.85
CA ASP A 150 22.86 -20.57 -14.07
C ASP A 150 22.03 -20.85 -15.35
N GLY A 151 22.17 -19.95 -16.31
CA GLY A 151 21.53 -20.09 -17.61
C GLY A 151 20.06 -19.70 -17.61
N LYS A 152 19.50 -19.66 -18.82
CA LYS A 152 18.13 -19.22 -19.04
C LYS A 152 17.14 -20.29 -18.56
N ARG A 153 16.07 -19.88 -17.88
CA ARG A 153 14.96 -20.76 -17.45
C ARG A 153 13.62 -20.17 -17.84
N THR A 154 12.69 -21.02 -18.23
CA THR A 154 11.29 -20.59 -18.39
C THR A 154 10.59 -20.83 -17.06
N VAL A 155 10.14 -19.76 -16.42
CA VAL A 155 9.38 -19.79 -15.16
C VAL A 155 7.92 -19.51 -15.47
N THR A 156 7.04 -20.35 -14.96
CA THR A 156 5.58 -20.18 -15.01
C THR A 156 5.06 -19.89 -13.61
N VAL A 157 4.25 -18.86 -13.49
CA VAL A 157 3.62 -18.41 -12.25
C VAL A 157 2.11 -18.52 -12.42
N GLU A 158 1.49 -19.33 -11.57
CA GLU A 158 0.04 -19.49 -11.50
C GLU A 158 -0.44 -19.16 -10.07
N LEU A 159 -1.36 -18.21 -9.95
CA LEU A 159 -1.97 -17.82 -8.68
C LEU A 159 -3.48 -18.08 -8.74
N VAL A 160 -3.99 -18.91 -7.84
CA VAL A 160 -5.39 -19.34 -7.84
C VAL A 160 -6.06 -18.98 -6.52
N ALA A 161 -7.22 -18.32 -6.60
CA ALA A 161 -8.03 -17.99 -5.44
C ALA A 161 -8.70 -19.24 -4.82
N ASP A 162 -9.18 -19.09 -3.59
CA ASP A 162 -9.90 -20.13 -2.84
C ASP A 162 -11.17 -20.66 -3.53
N ASP A 163 -11.82 -19.83 -4.34
CA ASP A 163 -12.97 -20.19 -5.17
C ASP A 163 -12.59 -20.85 -6.52
N GLY A 164 -11.30 -21.06 -6.77
CA GLY A 164 -10.76 -21.63 -8.02
C GLY A 164 -10.57 -20.62 -9.15
N THR A 165 -10.80 -19.32 -8.92
CA THR A 165 -10.52 -18.28 -9.92
C THR A 165 -9.01 -18.13 -10.14
N VAL A 166 -8.56 -18.28 -11.37
CA VAL A 166 -7.17 -18.00 -11.76
C VAL A 166 -6.96 -16.49 -11.81
N LEU A 167 -6.06 -15.99 -10.96
CA LEU A 167 -5.73 -14.58 -10.81
C LEU A 167 -4.51 -14.20 -11.66
N ILE A 168 -3.52 -15.08 -11.75
CA ILE A 168 -2.30 -14.93 -12.55
C ILE A 168 -2.02 -16.27 -13.21
N ASP A 169 -1.69 -16.26 -14.50
CA ASP A 169 -1.17 -17.41 -15.25
C ASP A 169 -0.24 -16.84 -16.33
N GLU A 170 1.05 -16.77 -16.01
CA GLU A 170 2.06 -16.16 -16.87
C GLU A 170 3.35 -16.99 -16.92
N SER A 171 3.89 -17.19 -18.11
CA SER A 171 5.21 -17.81 -18.33
C SER A 171 6.19 -16.82 -18.93
N ARG A 172 7.41 -16.76 -18.40
CA ARG A 172 8.49 -15.92 -18.94
C ARG A 172 9.82 -16.62 -18.89
N ASP A 173 10.66 -16.17 -19.80
CA ASP A 173 12.02 -16.62 -20.02
C ASP A 173 12.99 -15.71 -19.27
N LEU A 174 13.56 -16.20 -18.17
CA LEU A 174 14.40 -15.42 -17.26
C LEU A 174 15.88 -15.81 -17.38
N TRP A 175 16.74 -14.80 -17.37
CA TRP A 175 18.19 -14.96 -17.20
C TRP A 175 18.54 -14.76 -15.72
N PRO A 176 19.69 -15.28 -15.27
CA PRO A 176 20.15 -15.05 -13.92
C PRO A 176 20.38 -13.57 -13.64
N GLY A 177 19.88 -13.14 -12.49
CA GLY A 177 20.05 -11.82 -11.93
C GLY A 177 18.86 -10.90 -12.19
N GLY A 178 18.36 -10.31 -11.09
CA GLY A 178 17.29 -9.33 -11.09
C GLY A 178 15.92 -9.94 -10.78
N GLU A 179 15.07 -9.10 -10.20
CA GLU A 179 13.68 -9.42 -9.88
C GLU A 179 12.77 -9.06 -11.06
N VAL A 180 11.81 -9.92 -11.37
CA VAL A 180 10.81 -9.71 -12.43
C VAL A 180 9.40 -9.96 -11.89
N GLU A 181 8.51 -8.99 -12.08
CA GLU A 181 7.10 -9.11 -11.70
C GLU A 181 6.29 -9.95 -12.70
N PHE A 182 5.45 -10.85 -12.18
CA PHE A 182 4.46 -11.67 -12.90
C PHE A 182 3.06 -11.29 -12.43
N GLY A 183 2.19 -10.92 -13.39
CA GLY A 183 0.81 -10.54 -13.12
C GLY A 183 0.64 -9.45 -12.06
N ARG A 184 -0.62 -9.10 -11.80
CA ARG A 184 -1.01 -8.19 -10.72
C ARG A 184 -2.42 -8.56 -10.28
N THR A 185 -2.68 -8.69 -8.98
CA THR A 185 -4.02 -8.98 -8.44
C THR A 185 -4.42 -7.99 -7.36
N HIS A 186 -5.65 -7.51 -7.44
CA HIS A 186 -6.27 -6.75 -6.35
C HIS A 186 -6.81 -7.67 -5.26
N ARG A 187 -7.01 -8.97 -5.53
CA ARG A 187 -7.76 -9.85 -4.63
C ARG A 187 -6.96 -10.17 -3.36
N VAL A 188 -7.48 -9.79 -2.19
CA VAL A 188 -6.93 -10.23 -0.90
C VAL A 188 -7.47 -11.58 -0.48
N GLY A 189 -6.71 -12.23 0.38
CA GLY A 189 -7.04 -13.55 0.90
C GLY A 189 -5.83 -14.48 0.88
N THR A 190 -6.11 -15.74 1.16
CA THR A 190 -5.15 -16.83 0.96
C THR A 190 -5.40 -17.44 -0.40
N HIS A 191 -4.34 -17.52 -1.20
CA HIS A 191 -4.35 -18.03 -2.57
C HIS A 191 -3.33 -19.17 -2.69
N GLU A 192 -3.54 -20.09 -3.62
CA GLU A 192 -2.53 -21.10 -3.98
C GLU A 192 -1.61 -20.48 -5.04
N LEU A 193 -0.31 -20.40 -4.74
CA LEU A 193 0.73 -20.01 -5.69
C LEU A 193 1.46 -21.26 -6.16
N ARG A 194 1.54 -21.45 -7.48
CA ARG A 194 2.35 -22.47 -8.14
C ARG A 194 3.43 -21.81 -8.99
N ILE A 195 4.67 -22.23 -8.78
CA ILE A 195 5.82 -21.85 -9.61
C ILE A 195 6.37 -23.10 -10.27
N THR A 196 6.46 -23.10 -11.60
CA THR A 196 7.06 -24.19 -12.37
C THR A 196 8.27 -23.67 -13.13
N VAL A 197 9.42 -24.33 -12.95
CA VAL A 197 10.69 -23.97 -13.59
C VAL A 197 11.05 -25.02 -14.63
N THR A 198 11.30 -24.60 -15.86
CA THR A 198 11.66 -25.50 -16.97
C THR A 198 12.93 -25.06 -17.70
N ASP A 199 13.66 -26.05 -18.22
CA ASP A 199 14.79 -25.88 -19.15
C ASP A 199 14.51 -26.66 -20.43
N GLY A 200 14.39 -25.96 -21.56
CA GLY A 200 14.13 -26.57 -22.86
C GLY A 200 12.85 -27.44 -22.89
N GLY A 201 11.84 -27.10 -22.10
CA GLY A 201 10.58 -27.83 -21.98
C GLY A 201 10.59 -29.01 -20.99
N ARG A 202 11.70 -29.27 -20.31
CA ARG A 202 11.77 -30.22 -19.19
C ARG A 202 11.52 -29.49 -17.88
N VAL A 203 10.59 -29.99 -17.08
CA VAL A 203 10.40 -29.52 -15.69
C VAL A 203 11.62 -29.90 -14.86
N GLU A 204 12.25 -28.88 -14.28
CA GLU A 204 13.34 -29.03 -13.33
C GLU A 204 12.83 -28.94 -11.89
N ASP A 205 11.89 -28.04 -11.63
CA ASP A 205 11.34 -27.79 -10.31
C ASP A 205 9.88 -27.33 -10.35
N GLU A 206 9.15 -27.59 -9.28
CA GLU A 206 7.76 -27.20 -9.09
C GLU A 206 7.46 -27.04 -7.60
N VAL A 207 7.03 -25.85 -7.20
CA VAL A 207 6.55 -25.56 -5.85
C VAL A 207 5.10 -25.11 -5.90
N THR A 208 4.32 -25.53 -4.91
CA THR A 208 2.95 -25.08 -4.70
C THR A 208 2.76 -24.81 -3.22
N ASP A 209 2.51 -23.56 -2.85
CA ASP A 209 2.28 -23.16 -1.46
C ASP A 209 1.16 -22.11 -1.33
N PRO A 210 0.50 -22.07 -0.17
CA PRO A 210 -0.44 -21.00 0.12
C PRO A 210 0.30 -19.67 0.38
N VAL A 211 -0.14 -18.62 -0.30
CA VAL A 211 0.35 -17.24 -0.09
C VAL A 211 -0.79 -16.36 0.40
N ARG A 212 -0.48 -15.39 1.26
CA ARG A 212 -1.46 -14.42 1.74
C ARG A 212 -1.19 -13.08 1.08
N ILE A 213 -2.20 -12.51 0.43
CA ILE A 213 -2.15 -11.16 -0.14
C ILE A 213 -3.11 -10.29 0.68
N GLY A 214 -2.63 -9.11 1.09
CA GLY A 214 -3.40 -8.14 1.85
C GLY A 214 -2.59 -6.87 2.12
N GLU A 215 -3.18 -5.89 2.79
CA GLU A 215 -2.52 -4.61 3.08
C GLU A 215 -1.17 -4.77 3.81
N SER A 216 -1.10 -5.70 4.77
CA SER A 216 0.14 -6.03 5.50
C SER A 216 1.03 -7.05 4.77
N HIS A 217 0.56 -7.66 3.68
CA HIS A 217 1.29 -8.71 2.95
C HIS A 217 1.34 -8.30 1.48
N PHE A 218 2.30 -7.41 1.17
CA PHE A 218 2.28 -6.64 -0.07
C PHE A 218 3.13 -7.24 -1.19
N ASP A 219 4.17 -8.03 -0.87
CA ASP A 219 5.03 -8.66 -1.86
C ASP A 219 5.18 -10.17 -1.61
N VAL A 220 5.01 -10.95 -2.68
CA VAL A 220 5.37 -12.37 -2.74
C VAL A 220 6.58 -12.50 -3.65
N LEU A 221 7.70 -12.95 -3.10
CA LEU A 221 8.95 -13.19 -3.82
C LEU A 221 9.22 -14.69 -3.94
N ALA A 222 9.24 -15.21 -5.16
CA ALA A 222 9.77 -16.53 -5.45
C ALA A 222 11.24 -16.43 -5.86
N VAL A 223 12.12 -17.14 -5.15
CA VAL A 223 13.55 -17.21 -5.47
C VAL A 223 13.85 -18.58 -6.07
N VAL A 224 14.26 -18.60 -7.33
CA VAL A 224 14.67 -19.81 -8.06
C VAL A 224 16.18 -19.97 -7.94
N GLU A 225 16.60 -20.79 -6.97
CA GLU A 225 17.99 -21.06 -6.65
C GLU A 225 18.53 -22.29 -7.42
N PRO A 226 19.86 -22.53 -7.41
CA PRO A 226 20.45 -23.66 -8.12
C PRO A 226 19.89 -25.03 -7.72
N ASP A 227 19.47 -25.21 -6.46
CA ASP A 227 19.07 -26.52 -5.92
C ASP A 227 17.60 -26.59 -5.49
N ASP A 228 16.89 -25.47 -5.40
CA ASP A 228 15.52 -25.39 -4.85
C ASP A 228 14.78 -24.13 -5.35
N VAL A 229 13.46 -24.11 -5.20
CA VAL A 229 12.64 -22.91 -5.34
C VAL A 229 12.05 -22.58 -3.96
N SER A 230 12.39 -21.39 -3.46
CA SER A 230 11.85 -20.91 -2.18
C SER A 230 10.85 -19.77 -2.38
N LEU A 231 9.85 -19.73 -1.51
CA LEU A 231 8.85 -18.67 -1.47
C LEU A 231 9.03 -17.84 -0.21
N THR A 232 9.18 -16.53 -0.39
CA THR A 232 9.30 -15.55 0.69
C THR A 232 8.17 -14.54 0.57
N GLY A 233 7.50 -14.24 1.67
CA GLY A 233 6.49 -13.18 1.74
C GLY A 233 6.99 -12.04 2.63
N THR A 234 6.80 -10.81 2.18
CA THR A 234 7.10 -9.62 3.00
C THR A 234 5.86 -9.24 3.80
N VAL A 235 6.05 -9.00 5.10
CA VAL A 235 4.99 -8.51 6.00
C VAL A 235 5.35 -7.12 6.50
N ALA A 236 4.44 -6.15 6.37
CA ALA A 236 4.55 -4.82 6.95
C ALA A 236 3.81 -4.74 8.29
N ASP A 237 4.44 -4.07 9.26
CA ASP A 237 3.73 -3.55 10.43
C ASP A 237 2.93 -2.31 9.99
N LEU A 238 1.60 -2.45 9.93
CA LEU A 238 0.73 -1.33 9.58
C LEU A 238 0.67 -0.35 10.76
N GLY A 239 1.02 0.90 10.49
CA GLY A 239 0.85 1.99 11.46
C GLY A 239 -0.63 2.20 11.79
N TYR A 240 -0.90 2.68 13.00
CA TYR A 240 -2.24 3.18 13.34
C TYR A 240 -2.48 4.52 12.63
N CYS A 241 -3.67 4.71 12.08
CA CYS A 241 -4.10 6.04 11.62
C CYS A 241 -4.07 7.01 12.82
N ARG A 242 -3.31 8.09 12.73
CA ARG A 242 -3.30 9.15 13.73
C ARG A 242 -4.22 10.25 13.25
N PHE A 243 -5.48 10.15 13.62
CA PHE A 243 -6.43 11.23 13.38
C PHE A 243 -6.27 12.28 14.47
N ASP A 244 -5.16 13.03 14.43
CA ASP A 244 -4.98 14.17 15.29
C ASP A 244 -5.89 15.29 14.78
N ALA A 245 -6.90 15.65 15.58
CA ALA A 245 -7.61 16.90 15.35
C ALA A 245 -6.68 18.02 15.82
N GLU A 246 -6.04 18.73 14.90
CA GLU A 246 -5.37 19.99 15.23
C GLU A 246 -6.43 21.03 15.62
N ASN A 247 -6.96 20.94 16.85
CA ASN A 247 -7.77 21.99 17.49
C ASN A 247 -7.80 21.76 19.01
N ASP A 248 -6.65 21.95 19.66
CA ASP A 248 -6.57 22.42 21.04
C ASP A 248 -5.72 23.71 21.04
N GLY A 249 -6.37 24.85 20.75
CA GLY A 249 -5.75 26.19 20.75
C GLY A 249 -6.75 27.32 20.57
#